data_AF-A0AAV6BE70-F1
#
_entry.id   AF-A0AAV6BE70-F1
#
_cell.length_a   1.000
_cell.length_b   1.000
_cell.length_c   1.000
_cell.angle_alpha   90.00
_cell.angle_beta   90.00
_cell.angle_gamma   90.00
#
_symmetry.space_group_name_H-M   'P 1'
#
loop_
_entity.id
_entity.type
_entity.pdbx_description
1 polymer ?
#
loop_
_entity_poly.entity_id
_entity_poly.type
_entity_poly.pdbx_seq_one_letter_code
_entity_poly.pdbx_strand_id
1 'polypeptide(L)'
;METSNHKHSGVVQIRDTLRGPGYADVCADSFIPISWASGRDWILTHFPAHAGPLTAEEIAVAPRVILVGHSTGGWAMFSVARELRDKAIPVELTVQVDSVGLTDSTVPRNVKTCAIFHAWDVLMFMTTKKIRMEDPQQTKLLANILVKHASHLSITRDPRIREFVLKAVTEARVEIASQPAAPPVEPKSSALNRAGALIQPN
;
A
#
# COMPACT_ATOMS: atom_id res chain seq x y z
N MET A 1 24.39 1.84 -3.59
CA MET A 1 22.94 2.08 -3.50
C MET A 1 22.26 1.14 -4.47
N GLU A 2 21.31 0.32 -4.03
CA GLU A 2 20.56 -0.55 -4.94
C GLU A 2 19.72 0.29 -5.91
N THR A 3 19.70 -0.11 -7.18
CA THR A 3 18.89 0.55 -8.21
C THR A 3 17.49 -0.04 -8.23
N SER A 4 16.51 0.71 -8.74
CA SER A 4 15.13 0.21 -8.93
C SER A 4 15.02 -0.98 -9.88
N ASN A 5 16.08 -1.33 -10.62
CA ASN A 5 16.08 -2.44 -11.58
C ASN A 5 17.12 -3.51 -11.24
N HIS A 6 17.52 -3.62 -9.97
CA HIS A 6 18.50 -4.62 -9.57
C HIS A 6 17.93 -6.05 -9.65
N LYS A 7 18.24 -6.78 -10.73
CA LYS A 7 17.69 -8.11 -11.05
C LYS A 7 17.90 -9.20 -9.97
N HIS A 8 18.85 -9.00 -9.06
CA HIS A 8 19.11 -9.94 -7.96
C HIS A 8 18.34 -9.60 -6.67
N SER A 9 17.66 -8.45 -6.62
CA SER A 9 16.75 -8.10 -5.53
C SER A 9 15.47 -8.93 -5.65
N GLY A 10 15.10 -9.65 -4.59
CA GLY A 10 13.85 -10.39 -4.58
C GLY A 10 12.61 -9.49 -4.69
N VAL A 11 12.70 -8.22 -4.26
CA VAL A 11 11.62 -7.22 -4.44
C VAL A 11 11.41 -6.94 -5.93
N VAL A 12 12.50 -6.78 -6.70
CA VAL A 12 12.44 -6.58 -8.15
C VAL A 12 11.92 -7.83 -8.87
N GLN A 13 12.30 -9.02 -8.40
CA GLN A 13 11.80 -10.29 -8.95
C GLN A 13 10.29 -10.49 -8.70
N ILE A 14 9.78 -10.04 -7.56
CA ILE A 14 8.33 -10.00 -7.27
C ILE A 14 7.63 -9.06 -8.25
N ARG A 15 8.14 -7.83 -8.43
CA ARG A 15 7.61 -6.89 -9.44
C ARG A 15 7.56 -7.50 -10.82
N ASP A 16 8.66 -8.10 -11.28
CA ASP A 16 8.75 -8.70 -12.61
C ASP A 16 7.75 -9.86 -12.79
N THR A 17 7.49 -10.62 -11.71
CA THR A 17 6.43 -11.63 -11.70
C THR A 17 5.05 -10.98 -11.87
N LEU A 18 4.76 -9.93 -11.12
CA LEU A 18 3.48 -9.22 -11.16
C LEU A 18 3.26 -8.42 -12.45
N ARG A 19 4.30 -8.20 -13.26
CA ARG A 19 4.21 -7.67 -14.63
C ARG A 19 3.98 -8.76 -15.68
N GLY A 20 4.02 -10.03 -15.28
CA GLY A 20 3.84 -11.16 -16.19
C GLY A 20 2.39 -11.34 -16.66
N PRO A 21 2.16 -12.17 -17.69
CA PRO A 21 0.84 -12.35 -18.31
C PRO A 21 -0.24 -12.89 -17.37
N GLY A 22 0.14 -13.61 -16.30
CA GLY A 22 -0.79 -14.07 -15.25
C GLY A 22 -1.32 -12.96 -14.34
N TYR A 23 -0.83 -11.73 -14.53
CA TYR A 23 -1.15 -10.58 -13.70
C TYR A 23 -1.53 -9.33 -14.51
N ALA A 24 -2.21 -9.50 -15.65
CA ALA A 24 -2.54 -8.41 -16.57
C ALA A 24 -3.39 -7.27 -15.95
N ASP A 25 -4.14 -7.55 -14.89
CA ASP A 25 -4.94 -6.61 -14.09
C ASP A 25 -4.14 -5.94 -12.95
N VAL A 26 -2.85 -6.24 -12.80
CA VAL A 26 -2.00 -5.70 -11.74
C VAL A 26 -0.96 -4.75 -12.34
N CYS A 27 -0.89 -3.55 -11.78
CA CYS A 27 0.20 -2.62 -12.02
C CYS A 27 1.25 -2.82 -10.91
N ALA A 28 2.51 -3.05 -11.29
CA ALA A 28 3.62 -3.20 -10.35
C ALA A 28 4.82 -2.38 -10.80
N ASP A 29 5.46 -1.67 -9.87
CA ASP A 29 6.71 -0.95 -10.12
C ASP A 29 7.60 -0.94 -8.85
N SER A 30 8.82 -0.44 -8.98
CA SER A 30 9.78 -0.36 -7.89
C SER A 30 10.60 0.92 -7.98
N PHE A 31 10.89 1.51 -6.82
CA PHE A 31 11.52 2.82 -6.71
C PHE A 31 12.69 2.75 -5.74
N ILE A 32 13.67 3.62 -5.93
CA ILE A 32 14.74 3.78 -4.95
C ILE A 32 14.21 4.55 -3.72
N PRO A 33 14.71 4.27 -2.50
CA PRO A 33 14.15 4.85 -1.28
C PRO A 33 14.20 6.39 -1.21
N ILE A 34 15.21 7.01 -1.84
CA ILE A 34 15.36 8.49 -1.85
C ILE A 34 14.27 9.16 -2.69
N SER A 35 13.76 8.46 -3.70
CA SER A 35 12.74 8.94 -4.63
C SER A 35 11.36 8.36 -4.30
N TRP A 36 11.09 8.10 -3.02
CA TRP A 36 9.82 7.52 -2.57
C TRP A 36 8.60 8.34 -2.99
N ALA A 37 8.75 9.67 -3.09
CA ALA A 37 7.74 10.57 -3.61
C ALA A 37 7.32 10.22 -5.05
N SER A 38 8.25 9.78 -5.91
CA SER A 38 7.93 9.30 -7.26
C SER A 38 7.10 8.02 -7.22
N GLY A 39 7.35 7.13 -6.26
CA GLY A 39 6.54 5.93 -6.07
C GLY A 39 5.13 6.24 -5.59
N ARG A 40 4.98 7.20 -4.68
CA ARG A 40 3.67 7.76 -4.29
C ARG A 40 2.96 8.36 -5.50
N ASP A 41 3.62 9.23 -6.25
CA ASP A 41 3.01 9.93 -7.39
C ASP A 41 2.53 8.93 -8.43
N TRP A 42 3.34 7.90 -8.72
CA TRP A 42 2.95 6.79 -9.60
C TRP A 42 1.70 6.07 -9.09
N ILE A 43 1.63 5.71 -7.79
CA ILE A 43 0.43 5.10 -7.21
C ILE A 43 -0.78 6.01 -7.43
N LEU A 44 -0.66 7.31 -7.15
CA LEU A 44 -1.75 8.27 -7.26
C LEU A 44 -2.25 8.47 -8.70
N THR A 45 -1.47 8.14 -9.73
CA THR A 45 -1.96 8.16 -11.12
C THR A 45 -3.06 7.14 -11.40
N HIS A 46 -3.21 6.13 -10.53
CA HIS A 46 -4.23 5.10 -10.62
C HIS A 46 -5.51 5.41 -9.81
N PHE A 47 -5.60 6.61 -9.24
CA PHE A 47 -6.74 7.08 -8.44
C PHE A 47 -7.33 8.37 -9.02
N PRO A 48 -8.58 8.72 -8.69
CA PRO A 48 -9.16 10.01 -9.05
C PRO A 48 -8.29 11.19 -8.62
N ALA A 49 -8.08 12.14 -9.52
CA ALA A 49 -7.26 13.32 -9.27
C ALA A 49 -8.12 14.49 -8.81
N HIS A 50 -8.24 14.69 -7.50
CA HIS A 50 -8.82 15.90 -6.92
C HIS A 50 -8.19 16.26 -5.56
N ALA A 51 -8.54 17.45 -5.07
CA ALA A 51 -8.14 17.91 -3.76
C ALA A 51 -8.93 17.16 -2.67
N GLY A 52 -8.27 16.90 -1.54
CA GLY A 52 -8.86 16.23 -0.38
C GLY A 52 -8.79 14.69 -0.41
N PRO A 53 -9.37 14.03 0.60
CA PRO A 53 -9.48 12.57 0.68
C PRO A 53 -10.48 12.02 -0.32
N LEU A 54 -10.28 10.77 -0.75
CA LEU A 54 -11.22 10.05 -1.59
C LEU A 54 -12.51 9.71 -0.83
N THR A 55 -13.64 9.68 -1.55
CA THR A 55 -14.92 9.26 -0.98
C THR A 55 -15.01 7.74 -0.84
N ALA A 56 -15.99 7.25 -0.08
CA ALA A 56 -16.21 5.81 0.07
C ALA A 56 -16.53 5.13 -1.27
N GLU A 57 -17.25 5.82 -2.16
CA GLU A 57 -17.59 5.36 -3.49
C GLU A 57 -16.35 5.26 -4.39
N GLU A 58 -15.44 6.24 -4.31
CA GLU A 58 -14.18 6.21 -5.05
C GLU A 58 -13.27 5.08 -4.55
N ILE A 59 -13.20 4.88 -3.23
CA ILE A 59 -12.43 3.78 -2.63
C ILE A 59 -13.01 2.40 -2.98
N ALA A 60 -14.33 2.28 -3.13
CA ALA A 60 -14.98 1.02 -3.46
C ALA A 60 -14.50 0.47 -4.82
N VAL A 61 -14.33 1.34 -5.81
CA VAL A 61 -13.89 0.97 -7.17
C VAL A 61 -12.39 1.14 -7.42
N ALA A 62 -11.65 1.64 -6.42
CA ALA A 62 -10.22 1.91 -6.54
C ALA A 62 -9.36 0.63 -6.53
N PRO A 63 -8.15 0.68 -7.12
CA PRO A 63 -7.19 -0.39 -7.00
C PRO A 63 -6.73 -0.61 -5.55
N ARG A 64 -6.36 -1.84 -5.23
CA ARG A 64 -5.80 -2.23 -3.93
C ARG A 64 -4.30 -1.97 -3.92
N VAL A 65 -3.78 -1.41 -2.82
CA VAL A 65 -2.37 -1.04 -2.70
C VAL A 65 -1.61 -2.05 -1.84
N ILE A 66 -0.53 -2.62 -2.37
CA ILE A 66 0.41 -3.48 -1.65
C ILE A 66 1.81 -2.87 -1.77
N LEU A 67 2.51 -2.75 -0.64
CA LEU A 67 3.84 -2.14 -0.61
C LEU A 67 4.88 -3.11 -0.03
N VAL A 68 6.07 -3.11 -0.62
CA VAL A 68 7.21 -3.92 -0.17
C VAL A 68 8.43 -3.02 -0.07
N GLY A 69 9.10 -3.01 1.08
CA GLY A 69 10.25 -2.15 1.33
C GLY A 69 11.41 -2.93 1.93
N HIS A 70 12.56 -2.91 1.26
CA HIS A 70 13.80 -3.50 1.77
C HIS A 70 14.73 -2.42 2.33
N SER A 71 15.37 -2.67 3.48
CA SER A 71 16.33 -1.74 4.07
C SER A 71 15.71 -0.36 4.32
N THR A 72 16.34 0.73 3.86
CA THR A 72 15.76 2.09 3.87
C THR A 72 14.47 2.22 3.05
N GLY A 73 14.20 1.28 2.14
CA GLY A 73 12.94 1.14 1.42
C GLY A 73 11.74 0.88 2.35
N GLY A 74 11.96 0.26 3.53
CA GLY A 74 10.90 0.12 4.53
C GLY A 74 10.44 1.46 5.11
N TRP A 75 11.37 2.40 5.33
CA TRP A 75 11.02 3.76 5.72
C TRP A 75 10.27 4.48 4.60
N ALA A 76 10.82 4.45 3.38
CA ALA A 76 10.23 5.07 2.20
C ALA A 76 8.79 4.59 1.97
N MET A 77 8.56 3.28 2.08
CA MET A 77 7.24 2.66 2.00
C MET A 77 6.26 3.23 3.05
N PHE A 78 6.68 3.40 4.31
CA PHE A 78 5.81 3.99 5.31
C PHE A 78 5.59 5.49 5.11
N SER A 79 6.54 6.23 4.53
CA SER A 79 6.29 7.61 4.09
C SER A 79 5.20 7.66 3.02
N VAL A 80 5.25 6.77 2.03
CA VAL A 80 4.18 6.61 1.02
C VAL A 80 2.85 6.27 1.70
N ALA A 81 2.81 5.27 2.58
CA ALA A 81 1.58 4.84 3.24
C ALA A 81 0.93 5.96 4.08
N ARG A 82 1.72 6.82 4.72
CA ARG A 82 1.21 8.01 5.45
C ARG A 82 0.58 9.04 4.51
N GLU A 83 1.18 9.28 3.35
CA GLU A 83 0.56 10.19 2.37
C GLU A 83 -0.72 9.62 1.75
N LEU A 84 -0.76 8.30 1.53
CA LEU A 84 -1.98 7.61 1.10
C LEU A 84 -3.07 7.69 2.18
N ARG A 85 -2.71 7.57 3.46
CA ARG A 85 -3.63 7.72 4.60
C ARG A 85 -4.30 9.08 4.61
N ASP A 86 -3.53 10.14 4.35
CA ASP A 86 -4.04 11.51 4.33
C ASP A 86 -5.00 11.74 3.15
N LYS A 87 -5.00 10.85 2.15
CA LYS A 87 -5.97 10.74 1.05
C LYS A 87 -7.07 9.70 1.27
N ALA A 88 -7.17 9.11 2.45
CA ALA A 88 -8.08 8.00 2.78
C ALA A 88 -7.89 6.73 1.93
N ILE A 89 -6.72 6.54 1.31
CA ILE A 89 -6.40 5.35 0.52
C ILE A 89 -5.91 4.23 1.46
N PRO A 90 -6.59 3.07 1.49
CA PRO A 90 -6.15 1.92 2.28
C PRO A 90 -4.95 1.23 1.63
N VAL A 91 -4.09 0.65 2.47
CA VAL A 91 -3.00 -0.23 2.06
C VAL A 91 -3.30 -1.62 2.58
N GLU A 92 -3.45 -2.59 1.69
CA GLU A 92 -3.85 -3.97 2.04
C GLU A 92 -2.74 -4.68 2.81
N LEU A 93 -1.50 -4.58 2.30
CA LEU A 93 -0.34 -5.24 2.86
C LEU A 93 0.89 -4.34 2.78
N THR A 94 1.65 -4.30 3.88
CA THR A 94 3.03 -3.83 3.89
C THR A 94 3.97 -4.98 4.21
N VAL A 95 5.05 -5.14 3.45
CA VAL A 95 6.11 -6.11 3.75
C VAL A 95 7.43 -5.37 3.98
N GLN A 96 7.89 -5.36 5.23
CA GLN A 96 9.19 -4.82 5.59
C GLN A 96 10.24 -5.92 5.55
N VAL A 97 11.29 -5.70 4.77
CA VAL A 97 12.39 -6.65 4.61
C VAL A 97 13.65 -6.01 5.16
N ASP A 98 14.15 -6.57 6.24
CA ASP A 98 15.37 -6.19 6.96
C ASP A 98 15.60 -4.68 7.02
N SER A 99 14.53 -3.97 7.38
CA SER A 99 14.48 -2.53 7.25
C SER A 99 15.34 -1.84 8.30
N VAL A 100 16.23 -0.96 7.85
CA VAL A 100 16.95 -0.01 8.70
C VAL A 100 16.19 1.31 8.69
N GLY A 101 15.95 1.90 9.86
CA GLY A 101 15.25 3.17 9.96
C GLY A 101 15.80 4.04 11.10
N LEU A 102 16.31 5.22 10.75
CA LEU A 102 16.62 6.30 11.71
C LEU A 102 15.34 6.94 12.27
N THR A 103 14.21 6.78 11.57
CA THR A 103 12.90 7.38 11.85
C THR A 103 11.89 6.37 12.41
N ASP A 104 10.70 6.86 12.74
CA ASP A 104 9.59 6.10 13.33
C ASP A 104 9.17 4.85 12.51
N SER A 105 9.28 3.69 13.15
CA SER A 105 8.87 2.36 12.66
C SER A 105 7.39 2.05 12.94
N THR A 106 6.59 3.07 13.23
CA THR A 106 5.14 2.92 13.42
C THR A 106 4.44 2.67 12.09
N VAL A 107 3.75 1.53 12.00
CA VAL A 107 2.89 1.16 10.87
C VAL A 107 1.68 2.10 10.83
N PRO A 108 1.44 2.82 9.72
CA PRO A 108 0.32 3.76 9.61
C PRO A 108 -1.04 3.07 9.72
N ARG A 109 -2.03 3.76 10.29
CA ARG A 109 -3.37 3.18 10.57
C ARG A 109 -4.17 2.74 9.34
N ASN A 110 -3.86 3.25 8.14
CA ASN A 110 -4.51 2.82 6.90
C ASN A 110 -3.95 1.48 6.35
N VAL A 111 -2.98 0.88 7.03
CA VAL A 111 -2.44 -0.44 6.67
C VAL A 111 -3.28 -1.52 7.35
N LYS A 112 -3.97 -2.35 6.55
CA LYS A 112 -4.80 -3.45 7.07
C LYS A 112 -3.95 -4.59 7.62
N THR A 113 -2.91 -4.97 6.88
CA THR A 113 -2.01 -6.06 7.29
C THR A 113 -0.54 -5.72 7.10
N CYS A 114 0.32 -6.25 7.96
CA CYS A 114 1.76 -6.08 7.84
C CYS A 114 2.53 -7.38 8.09
N ALA A 115 3.64 -7.55 7.38
CA ALA A 115 4.58 -8.64 7.54
C ALA A 115 6.01 -8.10 7.60
N ILE A 116 6.83 -8.68 8.47
CA ILE A 116 8.14 -8.14 8.79
C ILE A 116 9.14 -9.28 8.84
N PHE A 117 10.25 -9.09 8.11
CA PHE A 117 11.33 -10.06 7.96
C PHE A 117 12.63 -9.43 8.41
N HIS A 118 13.36 -10.10 9.29
CA HIS A 118 14.66 -9.66 9.82
C HIS A 118 15.74 -10.62 9.37
N ALA A 119 16.89 -10.13 8.91
CA ALA A 119 18.04 -10.99 8.64
C ALA A 119 18.78 -11.31 9.93
N TRP A 120 19.22 -12.56 10.10
CA TRP A 120 20.17 -12.92 11.15
C TRP A 120 21.58 -12.52 10.70
N ASP A 121 21.90 -11.23 10.78
CA ASP A 121 23.23 -10.71 10.48
C ASP A 121 23.66 -9.59 11.44
N VAL A 122 24.83 -8.99 11.19
CA VAL A 122 25.42 -7.94 12.04
C VAL A 122 24.54 -6.69 12.11
N LEU A 123 23.70 -6.44 11.10
CA LEU A 123 22.76 -5.32 11.07
C LEU A 123 21.54 -5.56 11.96
N MET A 124 21.31 -6.78 12.47
CA MET A 124 20.19 -7.10 13.36
C MET A 124 20.12 -6.13 14.57
N PHE A 125 21.26 -5.73 15.13
CA PHE A 125 21.29 -4.77 16.25
C PHE A 125 20.84 -3.35 15.86
N MET A 126 20.82 -3.03 14.56
CA MET A 126 20.37 -1.74 14.02
C MET A 126 18.97 -1.82 13.36
N THR A 127 18.56 -2.98 12.83
CA THR A 127 17.27 -3.19 12.13
C THR A 127 16.13 -3.59 13.09
N THR A 128 16.45 -4.17 14.25
CA THR A 128 15.43 -4.73 15.16
C THR A 128 14.93 -3.68 16.15
N LYS A 129 14.18 -2.69 15.66
CA LYS A 129 13.40 -1.79 16.53
C LYS A 129 12.04 -2.39 16.86
N LYS A 130 11.48 -2.07 18.04
CA LYS A 130 10.10 -2.44 18.40
C LYS A 130 9.15 -1.83 17.38
N ILE A 131 8.52 -2.67 16.57
CA ILE A 131 7.47 -2.25 15.65
C ILE A 131 6.28 -1.78 16.47
N ARG A 132 5.71 -0.66 16.04
CA ARG A 132 4.51 -0.07 16.63
C ARG A 132 3.44 0.01 15.56
N MET A 133 2.19 -0.08 15.96
CA MET A 133 1.06 0.20 15.09
C MET A 133 0.47 1.51 15.55
N GLU A 134 0.15 2.41 14.62
CA GLU A 134 -0.56 3.65 14.94
C GLU A 134 -1.91 3.33 15.56
N ASP A 135 -2.60 2.31 15.02
CA ASP A 135 -3.81 1.74 15.58
C ASP A 135 -3.78 0.19 15.50
N PRO A 136 -3.52 -0.51 16.62
CA PRO A 136 -3.50 -1.97 16.67
C PRO A 136 -4.85 -2.65 16.38
N GLN A 137 -5.97 -1.91 16.42
CA GLN A 137 -7.29 -2.47 16.09
C GLN A 137 -7.54 -2.50 14.58
N GLN A 138 -6.86 -1.62 13.82
CA GLN A 138 -7.01 -1.51 12.37
C GLN A 138 -5.91 -2.26 11.59
N THR A 139 -4.78 -2.54 12.24
CA THR A 139 -3.64 -3.23 11.62
C THR A 139 -3.40 -4.61 12.23
N LYS A 140 -3.39 -5.65 11.38
CA LYS A 140 -3.03 -7.01 11.76
C LYS A 140 -1.59 -7.36 11.37
N LEU A 141 -0.77 -7.76 12.33
CA LEU A 141 0.55 -8.35 12.08
C LEU A 141 0.39 -9.81 11.64
N LEU A 142 0.69 -10.09 10.38
CA LEU A 142 0.65 -11.45 9.82
C LEU A 142 1.91 -12.24 10.13
N ALA A 143 3.06 -11.56 10.19
CA ALA A 143 4.35 -12.20 10.41
C ALA A 143 5.36 -11.22 11.00
N ASN A 144 6.15 -11.72 11.95
CA ASN A 144 7.40 -11.10 12.40
C ASN A 144 8.44 -12.21 12.50
N ILE A 145 9.27 -12.33 11.45
CA ILE A 145 10.09 -13.51 11.19
C ILE A 145 11.56 -13.12 11.17
N LEU A 146 12.36 -13.84 11.95
CA LEU A 146 13.81 -13.80 11.88
C LEU A 146 14.32 -14.91 10.95
N VAL A 147 14.97 -14.53 9.85
CA VAL A 147 15.48 -15.43 8.82
C VAL A 147 16.93 -15.77 9.11
N LYS A 148 17.15 -16.99 9.60
CA LYS A 148 18.49 -17.52 9.84
C LYS A 148 19.21 -17.78 8.51
N HIS A 149 20.54 -17.61 8.51
CA HIS A 149 21.40 -17.86 7.35
C HIS A 149 21.11 -16.98 6.13
N ALA A 150 20.42 -15.86 6.32
CA ALA A 150 20.26 -14.82 5.31
C ALA A 150 21.08 -13.59 5.72
N SER A 151 21.74 -12.98 4.75
CA SER A 151 22.29 -11.64 4.85
C SER A 151 21.24 -10.58 4.49
N HIS A 152 21.53 -9.33 4.83
CA HIS A 152 20.79 -8.14 4.41
C HIS A 152 20.40 -8.15 2.93
N LEU A 153 21.28 -8.62 2.04
CA LEU A 153 21.00 -8.64 0.60
C LEU A 153 20.19 -9.87 0.20
N SER A 154 20.54 -11.04 0.74
CA SER A 154 19.94 -12.31 0.32
C SER A 154 18.54 -12.53 0.88
N ILE A 155 18.19 -11.92 2.00
CA ILE A 155 16.87 -12.05 2.64
C ILE A 155 15.73 -11.60 1.73
N THR A 156 15.96 -10.65 0.82
CA THR A 156 14.93 -10.20 -0.13
C THR A 156 14.36 -11.33 -0.98
N ARG A 157 15.11 -12.43 -1.14
CA ARG A 157 14.75 -13.61 -1.92
C ARG A 157 14.16 -14.74 -1.07
N ASP A 158 13.88 -14.50 0.22
CA ASP A 158 13.20 -15.49 1.04
C ASP A 158 11.83 -15.80 0.40
N PRO A 159 11.53 -17.09 0.10
CA PRO A 159 10.32 -17.46 -0.63
C PRO A 159 9.04 -17.01 0.07
N ARG A 160 9.05 -16.91 1.40
CA ARG A 160 7.89 -16.49 2.19
C ARG A 160 7.50 -15.05 1.89
N ILE A 161 8.47 -14.17 1.60
CA ILE A 161 8.19 -12.76 1.21
C ILE A 161 7.37 -12.75 -0.07
N ARG A 162 7.79 -13.53 -1.07
CA ARG A 162 7.06 -13.68 -2.34
C ARG A 162 5.67 -14.27 -2.10
N GLU A 163 5.56 -15.31 -1.29
CA GLU A 163 4.28 -15.95 -0.97
C GLU A 163 3.29 -14.97 -0.33
N PHE A 164 3.73 -14.15 0.64
CA PHE A 164 2.88 -13.12 1.25
C PHE A 164 2.33 -12.14 0.20
N VAL A 165 3.18 -11.64 -0.69
CA VAL A 165 2.77 -10.68 -1.71
C VAL A 165 1.81 -11.32 -2.71
N LEU A 166 2.14 -12.48 -3.27
CA LEU A 166 1.30 -13.15 -4.27
C LEU A 166 -0.04 -13.60 -3.68
N LYS A 167 -0.04 -14.03 -2.41
CA LYS A 167 -1.26 -14.36 -1.69
C LYS A 167 -2.14 -13.12 -1.51
N ALA A 168 -1.58 -12.00 -1.05
CA ALA A 168 -2.34 -10.76 -0.89
C ALA A 168 -2.94 -10.25 -2.22
N VAL A 169 -2.20 -10.36 -3.33
CA VAL A 169 -2.73 -10.05 -4.67
C VAL A 169 -3.91 -10.97 -5.03
N THR A 170 -3.79 -12.27 -4.73
CA THR A 170 -4.87 -13.24 -5.00
C THR A 170 -6.11 -12.94 -4.17
N GLU A 171 -5.94 -12.65 -2.88
CA GLU A 171 -7.03 -12.30 -1.97
C GLU A 171 -7.71 -10.99 -2.41
N ALA A 172 -6.93 -9.97 -2.79
CA ALA A 172 -7.44 -8.71 -3.33
C ALA A 172 -8.30 -8.91 -4.59
N ARG A 173 -7.88 -9.80 -5.50
CA ARG A 173 -8.67 -10.15 -6.70
C ARG A 173 -9.99 -10.80 -6.36
N VAL A 174 -9.98 -11.74 -5.41
CA VAL A 174 -11.20 -12.40 -4.95
C VAL A 174 -12.15 -11.38 -4.31
N GLU A 175 -11.64 -10.48 -3.48
CA GLU A 175 -12.45 -9.43 -2.85
C GLU A 175 -13.06 -8.48 -3.89
N ILE A 176 -12.29 -8.00 -4.86
CA ILE A 176 -12.79 -7.15 -5.95
C ILE A 176 -13.86 -7.89 -6.77
N ALA A 177 -13.61 -9.15 -7.16
CA ALA A 177 -14.55 -9.92 -7.96
C ALA A 177 -15.85 -10.27 -7.20
N SER A 178 -15.81 -10.27 -5.87
CA SER A 178 -16.97 -10.57 -5.01
C SER A 178 -17.80 -9.34 -4.67
N GLN A 179 -17.33 -8.13 -5.00
CA GLN A 179 -18.09 -6.91 -4.75
C GLN A 179 -19.28 -6.80 -5.71
N PRO A 180 -20.52 -6.65 -5.21
CA PRO A 180 -21.66 -6.44 -6.07
C PRO A 180 -21.47 -5.15 -6.86
N ALA A 181 -21.89 -5.15 -8.13
CA ALA A 181 -21.86 -3.94 -8.96
C ALA A 181 -22.53 -2.79 -8.20
N ALA A 182 -21.84 -1.64 -8.13
CA ALA A 182 -22.39 -0.47 -7.47
C ALA A 182 -23.79 -0.17 -8.03
N PRO A 183 -24.80 0.08 -7.17
CA PRO A 183 -26.12 0.47 -7.67
C PRO A 183 -25.97 1.73 -8.53
N PRO A 184 -26.74 1.86 -9.63
CA PRO A 184 -26.68 3.03 -10.48
C PRO A 184 -26.91 4.28 -9.63
N VAL A 185 -25.97 5.23 -9.71
CA VAL A 185 -26.06 6.52 -9.02
C VAL A 185 -27.28 7.25 -9.59
N GLU A 186 -28.38 7.31 -8.84
CA GLU A 186 -29.51 8.14 -9.22
C GLU A 186 -29.04 9.61 -9.27
N PRO A 187 -29.32 10.32 -10.37
CA PRO A 187 -28.97 11.73 -10.46
C PRO A 187 -29.73 12.48 -9.35
N LYS A 188 -28.98 13.18 -8.49
CA LYS A 188 -29.55 14.05 -7.46
C LYS A 188 -30.52 15.03 -8.13
N SER A 189 -31.81 14.83 -7.92
CA SER A 189 -32.86 15.76 -8.33
C SER A 189 -32.53 17.14 -7.77
N SER A 190 -32.15 18.07 -8.64
CA SER A 190 -32.03 19.48 -8.29
C SER A 190 -33.43 19.99 -7.93
N ALA A 191 -33.74 20.02 -6.64
CA ALA A 191 -34.92 20.72 -6.16
C ALA A 191 -34.70 22.21 -6.44
N LEU A 192 -35.27 22.69 -7.56
CA LEU A 192 -35.34 24.10 -7.87
C LEU A 192 -36.05 24.82 -6.72
N ASN A 193 -35.35 25.77 -6.13
CA ASN A 193 -35.92 26.85 -5.35
C ASN A 193 -37.12 27.46 -6.08
N ARG A 194 -38.31 27.36 -5.49
CA ARG A 194 -39.39 28.34 -5.68
C ARG A 194 -39.73 28.95 -4.34
N ALA A 195 -38.94 29.95 -3.96
CA ALA A 195 -39.35 30.97 -3.01
C ALA A 195 -39.72 32.23 -3.80
N GLY A 196 -40.91 32.77 -3.52
CA GLY A 196 -41.26 34.17 -3.79
C GLY A 196 -42.19 34.42 -4.98
N ALA A 197 -43.47 34.68 -4.69
CA ALA A 197 -44.08 35.98 -4.99
C ALA A 197 -45.47 36.08 -4.33
N LEU A 198 -45.53 36.99 -3.37
CA LEU A 198 -46.69 37.50 -2.65
C LEU A 198 -47.51 38.46 -3.52
N ILE A 199 -48.83 38.50 -3.25
CA ILE A 199 -49.77 39.64 -3.39
C ILE A 199 -50.22 40.01 -4.82
N GLN A 200 -51.54 40.12 -5.01
CA GLN A 200 -52.25 41.35 -5.46
C GLN A 200 -53.79 41.21 -5.26
N PRO A 201 -54.53 42.33 -5.14
CA PRO A 201 -55.84 42.42 -4.49
C PRO A 201 -57.02 42.58 -5.46
N ASN A 202 -58.22 42.20 -5.01
CA ASN A 202 -59.46 43.00 -5.01
C ASN A 202 -60.61 42.20 -4.39
#